data_AF-A0A2D0IQQ3-F1
#
_entry.id   AF-A0A2D0IQQ3-F1
#
_cell.length_a   1.000
_cell.length_b   1.000
_cell.length_c   1.000
_cell.angle_alpha   90.00
_cell.angle_beta   90.00
_cell.angle_gamma   90.00
#
_symmetry.space_group_name_H-M   'P 1'
#
loop_
_entity.id
_entity.type
_entity.pdbx_description
1 polymer ?
#
loop_
_entity_poly.entity_id
_entity_poly.type
_entity_poly.pdbx_seq_one_letter_code
_entity_poly.pdbx_strand_id
1 'polypeptide(L)' 'MKRPLITLILLILAYGLTCSFGLVALEWILTDKNIYQLDWIKGFKMGSTLGGAGGAIIWLAYRFRLL' A
#
# COMPACT_ATOMS: atom_id res chain seq x y z
N MET A 1 -18.28 -7.65 20.95
CA MET A 1 -17.79 -6.43 20.27
C MET A 1 -16.26 -6.35 20.31
N LYS A 2 -15.48 -7.15 19.56
CA LYS A 2 -14.01 -7.18 19.80
C LYS A 2 -13.16 -7.70 18.62
N ARG A 3 -13.17 -7.09 17.41
CA ARG A 3 -12.07 -7.25 16.41
C ARG A 3 -11.79 -6.06 15.45
N PRO A 4 -12.31 -4.83 15.61
CA PRO A 4 -12.14 -3.80 14.57
C PRO A 4 -10.67 -3.43 14.31
N LEU A 5 -9.82 -3.49 15.34
CA LEU A 5 -8.39 -3.19 15.23
C LEU A 5 -7.61 -4.21 14.38
N ILE A 6 -7.90 -5.50 14.52
CA ILE A 6 -7.21 -6.55 13.75
C ILE A 6 -7.61 -6.46 12.28
N THR A 7 -8.90 -6.23 12.01
CA THR A 7 -9.42 -6.03 10.67
C THR A 7 -8.82 -4.78 10.03
N LEU A 8 -8.66 -3.69 10.78
CA LEU A 8 -8.02 -2.46 10.32
C LEU A 8 -6.55 -2.68 9.95
N ILE A 9 -5.79 -3.40 10.78
CA ILE A 9 -4.38 -3.72 10.51
C ILE A 9 -4.25 -4.59 9.25
N LEU A 10 -5.11 -5.60 9.09
CA LEU A 10 -5.13 -6.43 7.89
C LEU A 10 -5.47 -5.62 6.64
N LEU A 11 -6.40 -4.67 6.72
CA LEU A 11 -6.73 -3.75 5.63
C LEU A 11 -5.56 -2.86 5.23
N ILE A 12 -4.83 -2.33 6.22
CA ILE A 12 -3.64 -1.50 5.98
C ILE A 12 -2.54 -2.33 5.30
N LEU A 13 -2.31 -3.56 5.76
CA LEU A 13 -1.35 -4.48 5.16
C LEU A 13 -1.73 -4.86 3.73
N ALA A 14 -2.99 -5.23 3.50
CA ALA A 14 -3.50 -5.58 2.17
C ALA A 14 -3.37 -4.38 1.21
N TYR A 15 -3.79 -3.20 1.65
CA TYR A 15 -3.69 -1.97 0.86
C TYR A 15 -2.24 -1.61 0.50
N GLY A 16 -1.32 -1.71 1.46
CA GLY A 16 0.11 -1.45 1.20
C GLY A 16 0.73 -2.43 0.21
N LEU A 17 0.34 -3.71 0.27
CA LEU A 17 0.76 -4.70 -0.73
C LEU A 17 0.18 -4.38 -2.11
N THR A 18 -1.12 -4.05 -2.20
CA THR A 18 -1.76 -3.70 -3.47
C THR A 18 -1.13 -2.45 -4.10
N CYS A 19 -0.83 -1.41 -3.32
CA CYS A 19 -0.14 -0.22 -3.83
C CYS A 19 1.29 -0.54 -4.31
N SER A 20 2.00 -1.41 -3.59
CA SER A 20 3.36 -1.83 -3.98
C SER A 20 3.37 -2.62 -5.28
N PHE A 21 2.48 -3.61 -5.43
CA PHE A 21 2.35 -4.36 -6.68
C PHE A 21 1.80 -3.48 -7.82
N GLY A 22 0.88 -2.57 -7.53
CA GLY A 22 0.32 -1.65 -8.50
C GLY A 22 1.36 -0.69 -9.08
N LEU A 23 2.29 -0.19 -8.27
CA LEU A 23 3.37 0.69 -8.75
C LEU A 23 4.41 -0.07 -9.58
N VAL A 24 4.74 -1.30 -9.19
CA VAL A 24 5.62 -2.16 -10.01
C VAL A 24 4.95 -2.49 -11.35
N ALA A 25 3.65 -2.82 -11.34
CA ALA A 25 2.89 -3.05 -12.57
C ALA A 25 2.79 -1.79 -13.44
N LEU A 26 2.63 -0.61 -12.82
CA LEU A 26 2.60 0.66 -13.52
C LEU A 26 3.96 0.98 -14.17
N GLU A 27 5.06 0.75 -13.46
CA GLU A 27 6.41 0.88 -14.02
C GLU A 27 6.65 -0.08 -15.19
N TRP A 28 6.12 -1.31 -15.10
CA TRP A 28 6.23 -2.29 -16.17
C TRP A 28 5.49 -1.82 -17.43
N ILE A 29 4.25 -1.34 -17.28
CA ILE A 29 3.41 -0.85 -18.38
C ILE A 29 3.99 0.42 -19.00
N LEU A 30 4.50 1.36 -18.20
CA LEU A 30 4.94 2.67 -18.68
C LEU A 30 6.33 2.65 -19.33
N THR A 31 7.17 1.69 -18.99
CA THR A 31 8.59 1.73 -19.39
C THR A 31 8.96 0.67 -20.42
N ASP A 32 8.03 -0.23 -20.79
CA ASP A 32 8.25 -1.37 -21.71
C ASP A 32 9.51 -2.20 -21.34
N LYS A 33 9.88 -2.14 -20.07
CA LYS A 33 11.05 -2.80 -19.52
C LYS A 33 10.72 -4.26 -19.30
N ASN A 34 11.67 -5.13 -19.59
CA ASN A 34 11.52 -6.53 -19.25
C ASN A 34 11.47 -6.70 -17.71
N ILE A 35 10.79 -7.73 -17.21
CA ILE A 35 10.52 -7.93 -15.76
C ILE A 35 11.82 -7.88 -14.91
N TYR A 36 12.93 -8.33 -15.49
CA TYR A 36 14.26 -8.36 -14.87
C TYR A 36 14.97 -6.99 -14.80
N GLN A 37 14.48 -6.00 -15.57
CA GLN A 37 14.99 -4.63 -15.61
C GLN A 37 14.14 -3.65 -14.78
N LEU A 38 13.05 -4.13 -14.20
CA LEU A 38 12.24 -3.33 -13.29
C LEU A 38 12.98 -3.06 -12.00
N ASP A 39 12.87 -1.83 -11.50
CA ASP A 39 13.51 -1.42 -10.26
C ASP A 39 12.59 -1.75 -9.07
N TRP A 40 12.43 -3.04 -8.81
CA TRP A 40 11.53 -3.61 -7.79
C TRP A 40 11.72 -2.96 -6.41
N ILE A 41 12.96 -2.61 -6.07
CA ILE A 41 13.31 -1.97 -4.81
C ILE A 41 12.68 -0.58 -4.72
N LYS A 42 12.72 0.18 -5.82
CA LYS A 42 12.13 1.52 -5.90
C LYS A 42 10.60 1.44 -5.85
N GLY A 43 9.99 0.56 -6.65
CA GLY A 43 8.54 0.37 -6.66
C GLY A 43 7.99 -0.07 -5.30
N PHE A 44 8.67 -1.02 -4.64
CA PHE A 44 8.29 -1.48 -3.30
C PHE A 44 8.47 -0.40 -2.23
N LYS A 45 9.57 0.37 -2.26
CA LYS A 45 9.79 1.48 -1.31
C LYS A 45 8.74 2.57 -1.47
N MET A 46 8.39 2.93 -2.69
CA MET A 46 7.36 3.94 -2.97
C MET A 46 5.97 3.44 -2.58
N GLY A 47 5.65 2.18 -2.89
CA GLY A 47 4.37 1.55 -2.57
C GLY A 47 4.15 1.33 -1.09
N SER A 48 5.18 0.90 -0.35
CA SER A 48 5.12 0.79 1.11
C SER A 48 4.97 2.16 1.78
N THR A 49 5.61 3.21 1.25
CA THR A 49 5.46 4.58 1.78
C THR A 49 4.04 5.11 1.56
N LEU A 50 3.49 4.95 0.35
CA LEU A 50 2.12 5.36 0.02
C LEU A 50 1.07 4.53 0.77
N GLY A 51 1.28 3.23 0.86
CA GLY A 51 0.44 2.30 1.61
C GLY A 51 0.43 2.61 3.11
N GLY A 52 1.61 2.88 3.68
CA GLY A 52 1.76 3.29 5.08
C GLY A 52 1.11 4.63 5.38
N ALA A 53 1.28 5.64 4.50
CA ALA A 53 0.63 6.94 4.64
C ALA A 53 -0.90 6.83 4.56
N GLY A 54 -1.42 6.10 3.57
CA GLY A 54 -2.86 5.83 3.45
C GLY A 54 -3.42 5.09 4.67
N GLY A 55 -2.69 4.08 5.15
CA GLY A 55 -3.07 3.34 6.36
C GLY A 55 -3.06 4.20 7.62
N ALA A 56 -2.11 5.12 7.76
CA ALA A 56 -2.05 6.06 8.88
C ALA A 56 -3.21 7.05 8.87
N ILE A 57 -3.63 7.54 7.69
CA ILE A 57 -4.79 8.42 7.53
C ILE A 57 -6.08 7.68 7.93
N ILE A 58 -6.27 6.45 7.47
CA ILE A 58 -7.43 5.62 7.81
C ILE A 58 -7.45 5.32 9.32
N TRP A 59 -6.29 5.04 9.92
CA TRP A 59 -6.17 4.84 11.37
C TRP A 59 -6.52 6.10 12.16
N LEU A 60 -6.05 7.27 11.72
CA LEU A 60 -6.41 8.56 12.33
C LEU A 60 -7.92 8.83 12.22
N ALA A 61 -8.51 8.63 11.04
CA ALA A 61 -9.95 8.81 10.85
C ALA A 61 -10.78 7.89 11.77
N TYR A 62 -10.39 6.63 11.92
CA TYR A 62 -11.01 5.69 12.86
C TYR A 62 -10.81 6.12 14.33
N ARG A 63 -9.61 6.56 14.71
CA ARG A 63 -9.28 7.01 16.07
C ARG A 63 -10.11 8.21 16.50
N PHE A 64 -10.35 9.14 15.58
CA PHE A 64 -11.13 10.36 15.82
C PHE A 64 -12.63 10.20 15.53
N ARG A 65 -13.10 8.98 15.19
CA ARG A 65 -14.50 8.71 14.80
C ARG A 65 -15.01 9.64 13.69
N LEU A 66 -14.14 9.98 12.76
CA LEU A 66 -14.51 10.69 11.53
C LEU A 66 -15.11 9.75 10.48
N LEU A 67 -15.19 8.45 10.80
CA LEU A 67 -15.62 7.33 9.96
C LEU A 67 -16.56 6.43 10.75
#